data_AF-A0A1S9AMQ2-F1
#
_entry.id   AF-A0A1S9AMQ2-F1
#
_cell.length_a   1.000
_cell.length_b   1.000
_cell.length_c   1.000
_cell.angle_alpha   90.00
_cell.angle_beta   90.00
_cell.angle_gamma   90.00
#
_symmetry.space_group_name_H-M   'P 1'
#
loop_
_entity.id
_entity.type
_entity.pdbx_description
1 polymer ?
#
loop_
_entity_poly.entity_id
_entity_poly.type
_entity_poly.pdbx_seq_one_letter_code
_entity_poly.pdbx_strand_id
1 'polypeptide(L)'
;MRRAGRPLRLSVAAATAGCLAGVVSGCASTPQERVARMQADMEQQIVVYGPACARLGYGANTDPWRQCVLQLSMREELRRLGDASPYHGGWGSPYWRGAGYWGPYW
;
A
#
# COMPACT_ATOMS: atom_id res chain seq x y z
N MET A 1 53.36 -22.91 29.67
CA MET A 1 53.02 -23.32 28.28
C MET A 1 52.93 -22.07 27.41
N ARG A 2 53.45 -22.14 26.18
CA ARG A 2 53.80 -21.01 25.30
C ARG A 2 52.60 -20.45 24.49
N ARG A 3 52.57 -19.11 24.41
CA ARG A 3 52.19 -18.18 23.31
C ARG A 3 51.30 -18.66 22.15
N ALA A 4 50.28 -17.85 21.82
CA ALA A 4 50.11 -17.05 20.59
C ALA A 4 48.63 -16.59 20.54
N GLY A 5 48.27 -15.30 20.41
CA GLY A 5 48.54 -14.39 19.28
C GLY A 5 47.38 -14.49 18.28
N ARG A 6 46.66 -13.45 17.83
CA ARG A 6 46.83 -11.99 17.83
C ARG A 6 45.45 -11.31 17.71
N PRO A 7 45.31 -10.06 18.17
CA PRO A 7 44.21 -9.16 17.83
C PRO A 7 44.44 -8.57 16.42
N LEU A 8 43.40 -8.26 15.63
CA LEU A 8 43.51 -7.25 14.58
C LEU A 8 42.10 -6.82 14.10
N ARG A 9 41.67 -5.62 14.49
CA ARG A 9 41.46 -4.44 13.61
C ARG A 9 40.26 -4.59 12.67
N LEU A 10 39.13 -3.96 12.99
CA LEU A 10 38.79 -2.62 12.44
C LEU A 10 39.32 -2.47 11.00
N SER A 11 38.51 -2.86 10.04
CA SER A 11 38.63 -2.39 8.67
C SER A 11 37.36 -1.63 8.33
N VAL A 12 37.31 -0.40 8.87
CA VAL A 12 36.67 0.72 8.19
C VAL A 12 37.43 0.88 6.88
N ALA A 13 36.89 0.31 5.80
CA ALA A 13 37.31 0.65 4.45
C ALA A 13 36.49 1.87 4.03
N ALA A 14 37.03 3.05 4.32
CA ALA A 14 36.51 4.31 3.83
C ALA A 14 36.89 4.51 2.36
N ALA A 15 35.95 5.12 1.63
CA ALA A 15 36.14 6.04 0.52
C ALA A 15 36.55 5.48 -0.86
N THR A 16 35.55 5.33 -1.73
CA THR A 16 35.56 6.05 -3.01
C THR A 16 34.51 7.17 -2.94
N ALA A 17 35.00 8.40 -2.86
CA ALA A 17 34.23 9.63 -2.90
C ALA A 17 33.63 9.87 -4.29
N GLY A 18 32.42 10.42 -4.36
CA GLY A 18 31.87 10.92 -5.62
C GLY A 18 30.37 11.21 -5.62
N CYS A 19 29.97 12.26 -4.89
CA CYS A 19 28.79 13.09 -5.13
C CYS A 19 27.45 12.41 -5.53
N LEU A 20 26.73 11.86 -4.55
CA LEU A 20 25.25 11.82 -4.58
C LEU A 20 24.66 12.11 -3.18
N ALA A 21 25.25 13.08 -2.48
CA ALA A 21 24.63 13.65 -1.29
C ALA A 21 23.58 14.68 -1.73
N GLY A 22 22.34 14.21 -1.90
CA GLY A 22 21.16 15.05 -2.09
C GLY A 22 20.42 14.78 -3.40
N VAL A 23 19.50 13.81 -3.39
CA VAL A 23 18.09 13.85 -3.84
C VAL A 23 17.51 12.44 -3.62
N VAL A 24 17.35 11.98 -2.37
CA VAL A 24 16.49 10.80 -2.06
C VAL A 24 15.77 11.03 -0.74
N SER A 25 15.11 12.18 -0.60
CA SER A 25 14.07 12.38 0.42
C SER A 25 12.67 11.99 -0.09
N GLY A 26 12.60 11.23 -1.19
CA GLY A 26 11.38 10.59 -1.70
C GLY A 26 11.71 9.27 -2.39
N CYS A 27 10.91 8.22 -2.15
CA CYS A 27 11.00 6.87 -2.72
C CYS A 27 12.03 5.89 -2.11
N ALA A 28 11.81 5.49 -0.86
CA ALA A 28 12.27 4.18 -0.38
C ALA A 28 11.15 3.43 0.35
N SER A 29 9.94 3.39 -0.23
CA SER A 29 8.97 2.35 0.17
C SER A 29 9.48 1.02 -0.40
N THR A 30 10.16 0.25 0.45
CA THR A 30 10.73 -1.04 0.07
C THR A 30 9.65 -1.97 -0.50
N PRO A 31 9.95 -2.77 -1.56
CA PRO A 31 8.96 -3.68 -2.13
C PRO A 31 8.42 -4.67 -1.09
N GLN A 32 9.28 -5.06 -0.13
CA GLN A 32 8.91 -5.93 0.99
C GLN A 32 7.80 -5.31 1.87
N GLU A 33 7.87 -4.00 2.13
CA GLU A 33 6.86 -3.32 2.94
C GLU A 33 5.51 -3.21 2.21
N ARG A 34 5.51 -3.07 0.88
CA ARG A 34 4.26 -3.09 0.10
C ARG A 34 3.59 -4.45 0.16
N VAL A 35 4.36 -5.54 0.00
CA VAL A 35 3.81 -6.90 0.10
C VAL A 35 3.21 -7.16 1.48
N ALA A 36 3.91 -6.77 2.55
CA ALA A 36 3.42 -6.93 3.91
C ALA A 36 2.11 -6.16 4.16
N ARG A 37 1.99 -4.93 3.65
CA ARG A 37 0.75 -4.14 3.75
C ARG A 37 -0.40 -4.81 3.00
N MET A 38 -0.17 -5.23 1.76
CA MET A 38 -1.23 -5.89 0.95
C MET A 38 -1.68 -7.22 1.56
N GLN A 39 -0.78 -7.96 2.21
CA GLN A 39 -1.12 -9.18 2.92
C GLN A 39 -2.02 -8.90 4.13
N ALA A 40 -1.65 -7.91 4.95
CA ALA A 40 -2.45 -7.50 6.09
C ALA A 40 -3.86 -7.02 5.68
N ASP A 41 -3.94 -6.26 4.57
CA ASP A 41 -5.22 -5.81 4.02
C ASP A 41 -6.11 -7.01 3.65
N MET A 42 -5.56 -8.03 2.98
CA MET A 42 -6.30 -9.24 2.60
C MET A 42 -6.75 -10.05 3.82
N GLU A 43 -5.90 -10.19 4.84
CA GLU A 43 -6.25 -10.86 6.10
C GLU A 43 -7.46 -10.18 6.76
N GLN A 44 -7.49 -8.84 6.76
CA GLN A 44 -8.63 -8.09 7.28
C GLN A 44 -9.90 -8.35 6.47
N GLN A 45 -9.83 -8.36 5.13
CA GLN A 45 -10.99 -8.66 4.27
C GLN A 45 -11.55 -10.07 4.55
N ILE A 46 -10.69 -11.05 4.78
CA ILE A 46 -11.07 -12.42 5.11
C ILE A 46 -11.85 -12.47 6.43
N VAL A 47 -11.39 -11.76 7.46
CA VAL A 47 -12.06 -11.72 8.76
C VAL A 47 -13.46 -11.10 8.64
N VAL A 48 -13.60 -10.03 7.86
CA VAL A 48 -14.87 -9.31 7.71
C VAL A 48 -15.87 -10.04 6.81
N TYR A 49 -15.44 -10.49 5.63
CA TYR A 49 -16.35 -11.05 4.60
C TYR A 49 -16.34 -12.57 4.50
N GLY A 50 -15.29 -13.24 4.99
CA GLY A 50 -15.16 -14.69 4.97
C GLY A 50 -16.36 -15.44 5.58
N PRO A 51 -16.87 -15.04 6.76
CA PRO A 51 -18.05 -15.65 7.37
C PRO A 51 -19.32 -15.48 6.54
N ALA A 52 -19.49 -14.35 5.83
CA ALA A 52 -20.63 -14.14 4.94
C ALA A 52 -20.57 -15.09 3.74
N CYS A 53 -19.40 -15.24 3.12
CA CYS A 53 -19.19 -16.18 2.02
C CYS A 53 -19.37 -17.65 2.46
N ALA A 54 -18.97 -18.01 3.68
CA ALA A 54 -19.24 -19.34 4.23
C ALA A 54 -20.75 -19.59 4.42
N ARG A 55 -21.52 -18.60 4.89
CA ARG A 55 -22.97 -18.68 5.02
C ARG A 55 -23.70 -18.78 3.67
N LEU A 56 -23.10 -18.26 2.61
CA LEU A 56 -23.58 -18.40 1.23
C LEU A 56 -23.29 -19.79 0.63
N GLY A 57 -22.63 -20.69 1.38
CA GLY A 57 -22.36 -22.06 0.97
C GLY A 57 -21.02 -22.26 0.25
N TYR A 58 -20.18 -21.23 0.15
CA TYR A 58 -18.83 -21.41 -0.39
C TYR A 58 -17.94 -22.09 0.65
N GLY A 59 -17.24 -23.15 0.23
CA GLY A 59 -16.26 -23.83 1.08
C GLY A 59 -15.12 -22.89 1.48
N ALA A 60 -14.85 -22.76 2.78
CA ALA A 60 -13.78 -21.86 3.27
C ALA A 60 -12.43 -22.18 2.61
N ASN A 61 -11.64 -21.15 2.35
CA ASN A 61 -10.32 -21.24 1.70
C ASN A 61 -10.30 -21.84 0.27
N THR A 62 -11.46 -22.05 -0.35
CA THR A 62 -11.54 -22.44 -1.76
C THR A 62 -11.46 -21.21 -2.67
N ASP A 63 -11.06 -21.39 -3.93
CA ASP A 63 -11.03 -20.31 -4.93
C ASP A 63 -12.38 -19.59 -5.10
N PRO A 64 -13.54 -20.29 -5.19
CA PRO A 64 -14.82 -19.60 -5.27
C PRO A 64 -15.16 -18.80 -3.99
N TRP A 65 -14.73 -19.25 -2.81
CA TRP A 65 -14.87 -18.49 -1.58
C TRP A 65 -13.99 -17.22 -1.58
N ARG A 66 -12.72 -17.31 -2.03
CA ARG A 66 -11.83 -16.14 -2.15
C ARG A 66 -12.39 -15.11 -3.12
N GLN A 67 -12.96 -15.57 -4.24
CA GLN A 67 -13.60 -14.69 -5.20
C GLN A 67 -14.82 -13.97 -4.59
N CYS A 68 -15.63 -14.68 -3.78
CA CYS A 68 -16.72 -14.05 -3.04
C CYS A 68 -16.22 -12.95 -2.08
N VAL A 69 -15.15 -13.20 -1.33
CA VAL A 69 -14.55 -12.21 -0.41
C VAL A 69 -14.09 -10.97 -1.17
N LEU A 70 -13.39 -11.14 -2.30
CA LEU A 70 -12.90 -10.04 -3.13
C LEU A 70 -14.04 -9.21 -3.74
N GLN A 71 -15.14 -9.85 -4.16
CA GLN A 71 -16.30 -9.16 -4.71
C GLN A 71 -17.04 -8.32 -3.66
N LEU A 72 -17.17 -8.86 -2.44
CA LEU A 72 -17.80 -8.13 -1.33
C LEU A 72 -16.94 -6.94 -0.88
N SER A 73 -15.62 -7.12 -0.77
CA SER A 73 -14.72 -6.03 -0.41
C SER A 73 -14.74 -4.91 -1.44
N MET A 74 -14.72 -5.26 -2.73
CA MET A 74 -14.76 -4.27 -3.81
C MET A 74 -16.10 -3.52 -3.86
N ARG A 75 -17.22 -4.20 -3.60
CA ARG A 75 -18.55 -3.57 -3.54
C ARG A 75 -18.63 -2.55 -2.42
N GLU A 76 -18.10 -2.88 -1.24
CA GLU A 76 -18.06 -1.95 -0.11
C GLU A 76 -17.17 -0.74 -0.41
N GLU A 77 -16.00 -0.97 -1.02
CA GLU A 77 -15.09 0.12 -1.42
C GLU A 77 -15.77 1.07 -2.42
N LEU A 78 -16.45 0.52 -3.43
CA LEU A 78 -17.25 1.32 -4.36
C LEU A 78 -18.36 2.08 -3.65
N ARG A 79 -19.01 1.47 -2.66
CA ARG A 79 -20.06 2.12 -1.89
C ARG A 79 -19.50 3.30 -1.10
N ARG A 80 -18.36 3.12 -0.43
CA ARG A 80 -17.65 4.19 0.28
C ARG A 80 -17.19 5.30 -0.65
N LEU A 81 -16.68 4.97 -1.84
CA LEU A 81 -16.28 5.96 -2.85
C LEU A 81 -17.48 6.71 -3.43
N GLY A 82 -18.60 6.02 -3.67
CA GLY A 82 -19.85 6.62 -4.10
C GLY A 82 -20.46 7.53 -3.04
N ASP A 83 -20.41 7.12 -1.78
CA ASP A 83 -20.87 7.89 -0.62
C ASP A 83 -19.92 9.06 -0.29
N ALA A 84 -18.63 8.95 -0.64
CA ALA A 84 -17.62 10.00 -0.50
C ALA A 84 -17.68 11.08 -1.60
N SER A 85 -18.61 10.96 -2.56
CA SER A 85 -18.81 12.00 -3.57
C SER A 85 -19.45 13.25 -2.96
N PRO A 86 -18.75 14.41 -2.96
CA PRO A 86 -19.37 15.69 -2.57
C PRO A 86 -20.41 16.16 -3.61
N TYR A 87 -20.51 15.49 -4.76
CA TYR A 87 -21.29 15.93 -5.91
C TYR A 87 -22.74 15.43 -5.93
N HIS A 88 -23.16 14.56 -4.99
CA HIS A 88 -24.57 14.19 -4.82
C HIS A 88 -25.30 15.00 -3.74
N GLY A 89 -24.61 15.95 -3.08
CA GLY A 89 -25.23 17.04 -2.33
C GLY A 89 -25.34 18.27 -3.25
N GLY A 90 -26.56 18.73 -3.49
CA GLY A 90 -26.81 19.92 -4.32
C GLY A 90 -26.01 21.14 -3.84
N TRP A 91 -25.93 22.12 -4.74
CA TRP A 91 -25.33 23.46 -4.56
C TRP A 91 -23.82 23.52 -4.79
N GLY A 92 -23.48 23.90 -6.03
CA GLY A 92 -22.12 24.06 -6.53
C GLY A 92 -21.20 24.87 -5.62
N SER A 93 -20.00 24.34 -5.43
CA SER A 93 -18.94 25.03 -4.72
C SER A 93 -18.23 26.03 -5.66
N PRO A 94 -18.07 27.32 -5.30
CA PRO A 94 -17.67 28.37 -6.25
C PRO A 94 -16.16 28.41 -6.56
N TYR A 95 -15.35 27.52 -5.98
CA TYR A 95 -13.89 27.64 -6.01
C TYR A 95 -13.26 27.26 -7.37
N TRP A 96 -14.04 26.73 -8.31
CA TRP A 96 -13.59 26.45 -9.68
C TRP A 96 -13.80 27.61 -10.68
N ARG A 97 -14.05 28.84 -10.22
CA ARG A 97 -13.89 30.05 -11.04
C ARG A 97 -12.42 30.50 -11.08
N GLY A 98 -11.54 29.59 -11.49
CA GLY A 98 -10.10 29.82 -11.51
C GLY A 98 -9.43 28.78 -12.39
N ALA A 99 -9.71 28.85 -13.69
CA ALA A 99 -8.93 28.17 -14.70
C ALA A 99 -7.44 28.48 -14.51
N GLY A 100 -6.69 27.52 -13.98
CA GLY A 100 -5.28 27.71 -13.64
C GLY A 100 -4.55 26.38 -13.69
N TYR A 101 -3.69 26.25 -14.70
CA TYR A 101 -2.61 25.28 -14.88
C TYR A 101 -2.86 23.96 -15.64
N TRP A 102 -4.10 23.50 -15.84
CA TRP A 102 -4.37 22.25 -16.59
C TRP A 102 -5.35 22.50 -17.76
N GLY A 103 -4.97 23.39 -18.69
CA GLY A 103 -5.74 23.70 -19.91
C GLY A 103 -5.98 22.47 -20.81
N PRO A 104 -6.90 22.58 -21.80
CA PRO A 104 -7.56 21.45 -22.44
C PRO A 104 -6.74 20.83 -23.59
N TYR A 105 -5.51 20.40 -23.32
CA TYR A 105 -4.69 19.68 -24.32
C TYR A 105 -4.11 18.40 -23.72
N TRP A 106 -5.02 17.48 -23.41
CA TRP A 106 -4.79 16.04 -23.36
C TRP A 106 -6.02 15.31 -23.90
#